data_AF-A0A6N0LQX4-F1
#
_entry.id   AF-A0A6N0LQX4-F1
#
_cell.length_a   1.000
_cell.length_b   1.000
_cell.length_c   1.000
_cell.angle_alpha   90.00
_cell.angle_beta   90.00
_cell.angle_gamma   90.00
#
_symmetry.space_group_name_H-M   'P 1'
#
loop_
_entity.id
_entity.type
_entity.pdbx_description
1 polymer ?
#
loop_
_entity_poly.entity_id
_entity_poly.type
_entity_poly.pdbx_seq_one_letter_code
_entity_poly.pdbx_strand_id
1 'polypeptide(L)'
;MGFTEDIVKLSEQVRKRFDQVVGEEATKMALIVPFLSALGYDVYDPSEVMPEYVADFATRRAGQFEKVDYALAINGTKVMLVEAKARGQKAEAHDGQLSKYFNALLTTKVAIVTNGIEYRFFTDLRDKNVMDKEPFFTFNILEYDSKDIDNLKFFHRDNFEVTAITNHAEEMVYVKGMTQLLGNLLRSPSEEFVRFLVTELGTVAPSYEIKGRITGKIVDKFKPIVKKSIQGSLVELMTRSLTPVIDQPVEPPIDIDNGEVDIQADPQEPKVVTTAEEIEAFEKIKAITQTSTSYNYQLQYKDTVSYFGINLVGKSTWWFLRLYLSSQKKSFITRLSVGEVKSLALNFEVQEVSASLGDAASKVIISSVSDFEKLTSLILRCYEVEAAKHQAFTPDVIRMEKSA
;
A
#
# COMPACT_ATOMS: atom_id res chain seq x y z
N MET A 1 20.05 8.93 1.90
CA MET A 1 19.54 7.57 1.65
C MET A 1 18.04 7.65 1.79
N GLY A 2 17.28 6.86 1.02
CA GLY A 2 15.82 6.92 1.10
C GLY A 2 15.33 6.20 2.36
N PHE A 3 14.31 6.72 3.03
CA PHE A 3 13.69 6.09 4.23
C PHE A 3 13.40 4.59 4.03
N THR A 4 12.90 4.21 2.85
CA THR A 4 12.66 2.80 2.48
C THR A 4 13.94 1.96 2.51
N GLU A 5 15.08 2.49 2.03
CA GLU A 5 16.36 1.78 2.05
C GLU A 5 16.85 1.56 3.48
N ASP A 6 16.61 2.52 4.37
CA ASP A 6 17.02 2.43 5.77
C ASP A 6 16.20 1.38 6.52
N ILE A 7 14.88 1.30 6.25
CA ILE A 7 14.03 0.22 6.76
C ILE A 7 14.43 -1.15 6.21
N VAL A 8 14.80 -1.26 4.93
CA VAL A 8 15.30 -2.51 4.34
C VAL A 8 16.59 -2.96 5.03
N LYS A 9 17.57 -2.06 5.19
CA LYS A 9 18.81 -2.37 5.91
C LYS A 9 18.56 -2.77 7.36
N LEU A 10 17.65 -2.06 8.03
CA LEU A 10 17.27 -2.38 9.40
C LEU A 10 16.66 -3.77 9.49
N SER A 11 15.76 -4.14 8.57
CA SER A 11 15.18 -5.49 8.49
C SER A 11 16.26 -6.57 8.39
N GLU A 12 17.26 -6.38 7.53
CA GLU A 12 18.40 -7.30 7.41
C GLU A 12 19.23 -7.39 8.70
N GLN A 13 19.45 -6.26 9.38
CA GLN A 13 20.15 -6.24 10.67
C GLN A 13 19.36 -6.97 11.77
N VAL A 14 18.05 -6.73 11.84
CA VAL A 14 17.16 -7.41 12.79
C VAL A 14 17.20 -8.92 12.55
N ARG A 15 17.12 -9.38 11.30
CA ARG A 15 17.24 -10.83 10.97
C ARG A 15 18.53 -11.46 11.48
N LYS A 16 19.67 -10.76 11.34
CA LYS A 16 20.98 -11.27 11.77
C LYS A 16 21.14 -11.29 13.30
N ARG A 17 20.60 -10.28 13.99
CA ARG A 17 20.73 -10.12 15.43
C ARG A 17 19.68 -10.93 16.20
N PHE A 18 18.57 -11.28 15.55
CA PHE A 18 17.40 -11.86 16.20
C PHE A 18 17.77 -12.98 17.18
N ASP A 19 18.50 -14.00 16.73
CA ASP A 19 18.83 -15.16 17.57
C ASP A 19 19.78 -14.87 18.74
N GLN A 20 20.55 -13.78 18.65
CA GLN A 20 21.53 -13.38 19.66
C GLN A 20 20.95 -12.48 20.74
N VAL A 21 19.79 -11.87 20.50
CA VAL A 21 19.14 -10.94 21.42
C VAL A 21 18.36 -11.72 22.49
N VAL A 22 18.73 -11.54 23.76
CA VAL A 22 18.08 -12.21 24.89
C VAL A 22 17.74 -11.18 25.96
N GLY A 23 16.48 -11.19 26.40
CA GLY A 23 15.96 -10.25 27.40
C GLY A 23 15.54 -8.90 26.82
N GLU A 24 14.96 -8.08 27.67
CA GLU A 24 14.33 -6.81 27.30
C GLU A 24 15.36 -5.73 26.95
N GLU A 25 16.39 -5.56 27.78
CA GLU A 25 17.46 -4.57 27.55
C GLU A 25 18.24 -4.80 26.25
N ALA A 26 18.54 -6.06 25.93
CA ALA A 26 19.15 -6.40 24.65
C ALA A 26 18.21 -6.10 23.48
N THR A 27 16.90 -6.32 23.66
CA THR A 27 15.86 -6.02 22.65
C THR A 27 15.79 -4.52 22.37
N LYS A 28 15.78 -3.71 23.45
CA LYS A 28 15.84 -2.25 23.39
C LYS A 28 17.04 -1.77 22.56
N MET A 29 18.24 -2.19 22.92
CA MET A 29 19.46 -1.70 22.26
C MET A 29 19.67 -2.24 20.84
N ALA A 30 19.42 -3.54 20.62
CA ALA A 30 19.80 -4.19 19.37
C ALA A 30 18.75 -4.06 18.27
N LEU A 31 17.46 -3.90 18.64
CA LEU A 31 16.31 -3.91 17.72
C LEU A 31 15.54 -2.57 17.73
N ILE A 32 15.17 -2.05 18.91
CA ILE A 32 14.29 -0.87 19.02
C ILE A 32 15.03 0.44 18.76
N VAL A 33 16.19 0.66 19.38
CA VAL A 33 16.99 1.89 19.17
C VAL A 33 17.34 2.10 17.69
N PRO A 34 17.81 1.08 16.94
CA PRO A 34 18.03 1.21 15.50
C PRO A 34 16.76 1.59 14.72
N PHE A 35 15.58 1.13 15.15
CA PHE A 35 14.31 1.52 14.54
C PHE A 35 13.96 2.99 14.81
N LEU A 36 14.15 3.48 16.03
CA LEU A 36 13.95 4.89 16.35
C LEU A 36 14.88 5.79 15.53
N SER A 37 16.13 5.37 15.36
CA SER A 37 17.09 6.05 14.48
C SER A 37 16.65 6.03 13.02
N ALA A 38 16.11 4.91 12.53
CA ALA A 38 15.58 4.81 11.16
C ALA A 38 14.32 5.67 10.93
N LEU A 39 13.53 5.94 11.98
CA LEU A 39 12.44 6.94 11.96
C LEU A 39 12.96 8.39 11.97
N GLY A 40 14.27 8.60 11.94
CA GLY A 40 14.90 9.91 11.88
C GLY A 40 15.12 10.58 13.23
N TYR A 41 14.81 9.91 14.35
CA TYR A 41 15.05 10.46 15.69
C TYR A 41 16.52 10.31 16.10
N ASP A 42 17.09 11.35 16.73
CA ASP A 42 18.45 11.28 17.23
C ASP A 42 18.52 10.52 18.58
N VAL A 43 18.89 9.25 18.49
CA VAL A 43 19.04 8.36 19.65
C VAL A 43 20.22 8.72 20.57
N TYR A 44 21.10 9.64 20.15
CA TYR A 44 22.22 10.14 20.95
C TYR A 44 21.88 11.47 21.63
N ASP A 45 20.81 12.15 21.23
CA ASP A 45 20.32 13.36 21.88
C ASP A 45 19.31 13.00 22.99
N PRO A 46 19.68 13.11 24.28
CA PRO A 46 18.79 12.79 25.39
C PRO A 46 17.62 13.76 25.53
N SER A 47 17.60 14.87 24.78
CA SER A 47 16.47 15.80 24.72
C SER A 47 15.43 15.37 23.68
N GLU A 48 15.81 14.52 22.72
CA GLU A 48 14.96 14.01 21.64
C GLU A 48 14.52 12.57 21.92
N VAL A 49 15.44 11.68 22.32
CA VAL A 49 15.14 10.30 22.72
C VAL A 49 15.48 10.11 24.19
N MET A 50 14.44 10.08 25.04
CA MET A 50 14.58 9.99 26.50
C MET A 50 14.36 8.53 26.96
N PRO A 51 15.43 7.76 27.24
CA PRO A 51 15.29 6.42 27.81
C PRO A 51 14.82 6.47 29.26
N GLU A 52 14.09 5.44 29.69
CA GLU A 52 13.58 5.30 31.06
C GLU A 52 12.85 6.54 31.59
N TYR A 53 12.02 7.16 30.76
CA TYR A 53 11.37 8.42 31.06
C TYR A 53 10.42 8.31 32.26
N VAL A 54 10.64 9.16 33.25
CA VAL A 54 9.79 9.33 34.45
C VAL A 54 9.15 10.71 34.40
N ALA A 55 7.81 10.76 34.43
CA ALA A 55 7.08 12.03 34.47
C ALA A 55 6.88 12.54 35.92
N ASP A 56 6.61 13.84 36.06
CA ASP A 56 6.40 14.48 37.37
C ASP A 56 5.21 13.91 38.15
N PHE A 57 4.20 13.39 37.44
CA PHE A 57 3.01 12.74 38.00
C PHE A 57 3.21 11.24 38.26
N ALA A 58 4.40 10.69 37.99
CA ALA A 58 4.67 9.27 38.15
C ALA A 58 4.45 8.84 39.60
N THR A 59 3.56 7.86 39.79
CA THR A 59 3.29 7.30 41.10
C THR A 59 4.42 6.32 41.49
N ARG A 60 4.80 6.31 42.78
CA ARG A 60 5.72 5.31 43.30
C ARG A 60 4.97 4.00 43.58
N ARG A 61 5.36 2.92 42.91
CA ARG A 61 4.93 1.55 43.22
C ARG A 61 6.13 0.77 43.75
N ALA A 62 5.97 0.17 44.93
CA ALA A 62 7.03 -0.64 45.57
C ALA A 62 8.43 0.03 45.65
N GLY A 63 8.47 1.36 45.81
CA GLY A 63 9.72 2.12 45.93
C GLY A 63 10.39 2.51 44.60
N GLN A 64 9.84 2.12 43.46
CA GLN A 64 10.27 2.57 42.13
C GLN A 64 9.20 3.45 41.49
N PHE A 65 9.63 4.43 40.69
CA PHE A 65 8.71 5.24 39.90
C PHE A 65 8.23 4.42 38.70
N GLU A 66 6.94 4.47 38.40
CA GLU A 66 6.45 4.02 37.09
C GLU A 66 7.17 4.83 36.01
N LYS A 67 7.78 4.18 35.00
CA LYS A 67 8.62 4.77 33.95
C LYS A 67 8.29 4.17 32.57
N VAL A 68 8.29 4.94 31.50
CA VAL A 68 8.17 4.37 30.14
C VAL A 68 9.55 4.19 29.52
N ASP A 69 9.72 3.20 28.65
CA ASP A 69 11.05 2.85 28.15
C ASP A 69 11.67 3.94 27.30
N TYR A 70 10.88 4.58 26.44
CA TYR A 70 11.30 5.78 25.73
C TYR A 70 10.19 6.82 25.64
N ALA A 71 10.56 8.08 25.78
CA ALA A 71 9.77 9.21 25.30
C ALA A 71 10.52 9.90 24.16
N LEU A 72 9.83 10.12 23.04
CA LEU A 72 10.36 10.86 21.90
C LEU A 72 9.82 12.28 21.92
N ALA A 73 10.70 13.25 21.70
CA ALA A 73 10.36 14.65 21.68
C ALA A 73 10.83 15.33 20.41
N ILE A 74 9.97 16.19 19.85
CA ILE A 74 10.31 17.05 18.72
C ILE A 74 10.26 18.48 19.24
N ASN A 75 11.36 19.22 19.10
CA ASN A 75 11.49 20.60 19.59
C ASN A 75 11.12 20.74 21.09
N GLY A 76 11.56 19.78 21.92
CA GLY A 76 11.31 19.75 23.38
C GLY A 76 9.89 19.32 23.80
N THR A 77 8.99 19.09 22.84
CA THR A 77 7.62 18.62 23.07
C THR A 77 7.55 17.11 22.90
N LYS A 78 6.99 16.39 23.88
CA LYS A 78 6.89 14.93 23.88
C LYS A 78 5.74 14.56 22.94
N VAL A 79 6.04 13.83 21.89
CA VAL A 79 5.07 13.52 20.84
C VAL A 79 4.68 12.04 20.82
N MET A 80 5.59 11.18 21.26
CA MET A 80 5.42 9.73 21.19
C MET A 80 6.03 9.05 22.42
N LEU A 81 5.38 7.99 22.89
CA LEU A 81 5.88 7.13 23.96
C LEU A 81 6.08 5.71 23.44
N VAL A 82 7.10 5.03 23.92
CA VAL A 82 7.42 3.66 23.52
C VAL A 82 7.58 2.79 24.76
N GLU A 83 6.88 1.66 24.74
CA GLU A 83 7.00 0.57 25.70
C GLU A 83 7.61 -0.63 24.97
N ALA A 84 8.70 -1.17 25.52
CA ALA A 84 9.42 -2.30 24.99
C ALA A 84 9.02 -3.58 25.73
N LYS A 85 9.01 -4.69 25.00
CA LYS A 85 8.93 -6.05 25.53
C LYS A 85 10.12 -6.84 25.01
N ALA A 86 10.47 -7.94 25.69
CA ALA A 86 11.52 -8.83 25.21
C ALA A 86 11.11 -9.49 23.87
N ARG A 87 12.07 -9.78 22.97
CA ARG A 87 11.82 -10.29 21.60
C ARG A 87 10.87 -11.50 21.47
N GLY A 88 10.74 -12.32 22.52
CA GLY A 88 9.90 -13.51 22.54
C GLY A 88 8.52 -13.31 23.17
N GLN A 89 8.25 -12.12 23.70
CA GLN A 89 6.95 -11.77 24.27
C GLN A 89 6.08 -11.08 23.22
N LYS A 90 4.76 -11.24 23.36
CA LYS A 90 3.81 -10.50 22.53
C LYS A 90 3.88 -9.01 22.86
N ALA A 91 3.88 -8.17 21.83
CA ALA A 91 3.78 -6.73 21.99
C ALA A 91 2.34 -6.38 22.38
N GLU A 92 1.97 -6.54 23.65
CA GLU A 92 0.62 -6.27 24.15
C GLU A 92 0.64 -5.18 25.22
N ALA A 93 -0.35 -4.28 25.18
CA ALA A 93 -0.49 -3.15 26.09
C ALA A 93 -1.13 -3.56 27.43
N HIS A 94 -0.53 -4.52 28.15
CA HIS A 94 -1.14 -5.13 29.34
C HIS A 94 -0.97 -4.35 30.63
N ASP A 95 0.12 -3.61 30.78
CA ASP A 95 0.55 -3.15 32.10
C ASP A 95 -0.08 -1.80 32.52
N GLY A 96 -0.90 -1.19 31.65
CA GLY A 96 -1.60 0.07 31.91
C GLY A 96 -0.69 1.28 32.18
N GLN A 97 0.64 1.09 32.15
CA GLN A 97 1.64 2.10 32.41
C GLN A 97 1.75 3.08 31.24
N LEU A 98 1.88 2.55 30.02
CA LEU A 98 1.88 3.35 28.80
C LEU A 98 0.61 4.19 28.66
N SER A 99 -0.57 3.61 28.97
CA SER A 99 -1.83 4.35 28.88
C SER A 99 -1.95 5.46 29.92
N LYS A 100 -1.51 5.25 31.17
CA LYS A 100 -1.46 6.32 32.17
C LYS A 100 -0.60 7.50 31.72
N TYR A 101 0.60 7.20 31.21
CA TYR A 101 1.53 8.22 30.70
C TYR A 101 0.95 8.96 29.51
N PHE A 102 0.41 8.23 28.53
CA PHE A 102 -0.26 8.79 27.38
C PHE A 102 -1.40 9.73 27.79
N ASN A 103 -2.26 9.29 28.73
CA ASN A 103 -3.43 10.06 29.14
C ASN A 103 -3.07 11.36 29.90
N ALA A 104 -1.94 11.36 30.60
CA ALA A 104 -1.49 12.51 31.38
C ALA A 104 -0.65 13.52 30.56
N LEU A 105 0.04 13.06 29.51
CA LEU A 105 0.84 13.91 28.63
C LEU A 105 0.00 14.41 27.45
N LEU A 106 -0.60 15.60 27.59
CA LEU A 106 -1.51 16.19 26.60
C LEU A 106 -0.91 16.38 25.19
N THR A 107 0.41 16.50 25.11
CA THR A 107 1.15 16.68 23.85
C THR A 107 1.48 15.38 23.15
N THR A 108 1.47 14.26 23.89
CA THR A 108 1.65 12.93 23.34
C THR A 108 0.39 12.51 22.59
N LYS A 109 0.57 12.10 21.34
CA LYS A 109 -0.54 11.68 20.46
C LYS A 109 -0.36 10.28 19.89
N VAL A 110 0.84 9.74 20.01
CA VAL A 110 1.16 8.37 19.58
C VAL A 110 1.79 7.59 20.73
N ALA A 111 1.35 6.35 20.91
CA ALA A 111 2.00 5.37 21.79
C ALA A 111 2.40 4.15 20.97
N ILE A 112 3.55 3.56 21.26
CA ILE A 112 4.05 2.35 20.62
C ILE A 112 4.27 1.28 21.67
N VAL A 113 3.76 0.07 21.43
CA VAL A 113 4.20 -1.15 22.12
C VAL A 113 4.96 -2.00 21.12
N THR A 114 6.17 -2.43 21.47
CA THR A 114 7.00 -3.24 20.56
C THR A 114 7.86 -4.27 21.26
N ASN A 115 8.15 -5.36 20.56
CA ASN A 115 9.17 -6.34 20.96
C ASN A 115 10.42 -6.28 20.04
N GLY A 116 10.58 -5.20 19.29
CA GLY A 116 11.65 -5.00 18.30
C GLY A 116 11.37 -5.62 16.93
N ILE A 117 10.34 -6.47 16.79
CA ILE A 117 9.89 -7.01 15.50
C ILE A 117 8.55 -6.40 15.10
N GLU A 118 7.56 -6.54 15.98
CA GLU A 118 6.23 -5.99 15.80
C GLU A 118 6.15 -4.66 16.55
N TYR A 119 5.65 -3.63 15.88
CA TYR A 119 5.44 -2.29 16.40
C TYR A 119 3.96 -1.97 16.27
N ARG A 120 3.28 -1.81 17.42
CA ARG A 120 1.84 -1.53 17.47
C ARG A 120 1.64 -0.09 17.90
N PHE A 121 0.98 0.68 17.05
CA PHE A 121 0.75 2.12 17.23
C PHE A 121 -0.66 2.37 17.76
N PHE A 122 -0.74 3.18 18.80
CA PHE A 122 -1.96 3.55 19.52
C PHE A 122 -2.11 5.07 19.51
N THR A 123 -3.36 5.55 19.55
CA THR A 123 -3.70 6.97 19.64
C THR A 123 -5.03 7.12 20.41
N ASP A 124 -5.63 8.30 20.42
CA ASP A 124 -6.83 8.66 21.17
C ASP A 124 -8.01 9.03 20.25
N LEU A 125 -8.45 8.09 19.39
CA LEU A 125 -9.55 8.37 18.46
C LEU A 125 -10.92 8.41 19.14
N ARG A 126 -11.13 7.58 20.18
CA ARG A 126 -12.44 7.43 20.81
C ARG A 126 -12.73 8.52 21.83
N ASP A 127 -11.78 8.71 22.73
CA ASP A 127 -11.88 9.62 23.87
C ASP A 127 -10.62 10.47 23.91
N LYS A 128 -10.77 11.79 23.88
CA LYS A 128 -9.64 12.72 23.82
C LYS A 128 -8.68 12.51 24.99
N ASN A 129 -7.39 12.35 24.69
CA ASN A 129 -6.31 12.03 25.63
C ASN A 129 -6.55 10.74 26.42
N VAL A 130 -7.28 9.78 25.85
CA VAL A 130 -7.40 8.43 26.40
C VAL A 130 -6.92 7.46 25.35
N MET A 131 -5.82 6.77 25.64
CA MET A 131 -5.23 5.79 24.72
C MET A 131 -6.24 4.69 24.39
N ASP A 132 -6.42 4.43 23.09
CA ASP A 132 -7.26 3.35 22.61
C ASP A 132 -6.73 1.97 23.03
N LYS A 133 -7.64 1.02 23.25
CA LYS A 133 -7.28 -0.36 23.63
C LYS A 133 -6.67 -1.17 22.49
N GLU A 134 -7.05 -0.83 21.26
CA GLU A 134 -6.62 -1.53 20.05
C GLU A 134 -5.69 -0.60 19.25
N PRO A 135 -4.63 -1.14 18.64
CA PRO A 135 -3.78 -0.34 17.77
C PRO A 135 -4.52 0.00 16.48
N PHE A 136 -4.26 1.19 15.95
CA PHE A 136 -4.77 1.60 14.63
C PHE A 136 -3.83 1.14 13.51
N PHE A 137 -2.54 0.98 13.79
CA PHE A 137 -1.54 0.50 12.85
C PHE A 137 -0.59 -0.49 13.52
N THR A 138 -0.24 -1.57 12.81
CA THR A 138 0.75 -2.56 13.24
C THR A 138 1.77 -2.72 12.12
N PHE A 139 3.04 -2.61 12.45
CA PHE A 139 4.15 -2.76 11.52
C PHE A 139 5.05 -3.91 11.96
N ASN A 140 5.39 -4.83 11.05
CA ASN A 140 6.33 -5.90 11.32
C ASN A 140 7.59 -5.71 10.45
N ILE A 141 8.74 -5.44 11.08
CA ILE A 141 10.00 -5.17 10.38
C ILE A 141 10.50 -6.37 9.54
N LEU A 142 10.00 -7.58 9.80
CA LEU A 142 10.35 -8.80 9.07
C LEU A 142 9.33 -9.16 7.98
N GLU A 143 8.13 -8.56 8.02
CA GLU A 143 7.02 -8.86 7.14
C GLU A 143 6.19 -7.58 6.92
N TYR A 144 6.52 -6.85 5.85
CA TYR A 144 5.85 -5.60 5.50
C TYR A 144 5.73 -5.46 3.98
N ASP A 145 4.75 -4.67 3.54
CA ASP A 145 4.60 -4.27 2.15
C ASP A 145 4.92 -2.78 1.92
N SER A 146 4.71 -2.28 0.70
CA SER A 146 4.97 -0.87 0.39
C SER A 146 4.04 0.10 1.12
N LYS A 147 2.78 -0.29 1.38
CA LYS A 147 1.80 0.53 2.08
C LYS A 147 2.16 0.69 3.55
N ASP A 148 2.71 -0.35 4.16
CA ASP A 148 3.23 -0.29 5.51
C ASP A 148 4.34 0.75 5.65
N ILE A 149 5.25 0.83 4.67
CA ILE A 149 6.30 1.85 4.63
C ILE A 149 5.70 3.25 4.44
N ASP A 150 4.70 3.40 3.58
CA ASP A 150 4.02 4.68 3.39
C ASP A 150 3.30 5.15 4.66
N ASN A 151 2.64 4.24 5.38
CA ASN A 151 2.05 4.51 6.69
C ASN A 151 3.12 4.88 7.71
N LEU A 152 4.27 4.20 7.69
CA LEU A 152 5.35 4.45 8.64
C LEU A 152 5.98 5.86 8.47
N LYS A 153 5.95 6.42 7.26
CA LYS A 153 6.47 7.78 6.98
C LYS A 153 5.81 8.86 7.82
N PHE A 154 4.56 8.69 8.25
CA PHE A 154 3.86 9.66 9.10
C PHE A 154 4.50 9.79 10.49
N PHE A 155 5.19 8.73 10.95
CA PHE A 155 5.87 8.72 12.24
C PHE A 155 7.34 9.12 12.14
N HIS A 156 7.86 9.30 10.92
CA HIS A 156 9.20 9.82 10.71
C HIS A 156 9.28 11.25 11.24
N ARG A 157 10.37 11.57 11.94
CA ARG A 157 10.59 12.86 12.62
C ARG A 157 10.21 14.07 11.76
N ASP A 158 10.69 14.12 10.52
CA ASP A 158 10.49 15.26 9.61
C ASP A 158 9.06 15.41 9.08
N ASN A 159 8.25 14.34 9.13
CA ASN A 159 6.86 14.33 8.66
C ASN A 159 5.87 14.32 9.83
N PHE A 160 6.34 14.33 11.07
CA PHE A 160 5.50 14.17 12.23
C PHE A 160 4.58 15.38 12.39
N GLU A 161 3.29 15.18 12.08
CA GLU A 161 2.26 16.18 12.23
C GLU A 161 1.04 15.55 12.89
N VAL A 162 0.66 16.08 14.04
CA VAL A 162 -0.37 15.50 14.91
C VAL A 162 -1.69 15.35 14.17
N THR A 163 -2.12 16.39 13.46
CA THR A 163 -3.42 16.40 12.77
C THR A 163 -3.47 15.34 11.67
N ALA A 164 -2.41 15.24 10.86
CA ALA A 164 -2.28 14.26 9.80
C ALA A 164 -2.27 12.83 10.35
N ILE A 165 -1.54 12.58 11.43
CA ILE A 165 -1.51 11.25 12.07
C ILE A 165 -2.88 10.88 12.61
N THR A 166 -3.57 11.79 13.30
CA THR A 166 -4.91 11.52 13.86
C THR A 166 -5.92 11.25 12.75
N ASN A 167 -5.95 12.07 11.69
CA ASN A 167 -6.86 11.87 10.55
C ASN A 167 -6.57 10.55 9.82
N HIS A 168 -5.29 10.22 9.62
CA HIS A 168 -4.88 8.98 8.98
C HIS A 168 -5.26 7.76 9.83
N ALA A 169 -5.03 7.84 11.14
CA ALA A 169 -5.43 6.78 12.08
C ALA A 169 -6.95 6.56 12.08
N GLU A 170 -7.73 7.64 12.05
CA GLU A 170 -9.19 7.60 11.95
C GLU A 170 -9.64 6.90 10.67
N GLU A 171 -9.08 7.28 9.52
CA GLU A 171 -9.35 6.64 8.23
C GLU A 171 -9.01 5.14 8.27
N MET A 172 -7.83 4.77 8.78
CA MET A 172 -7.40 3.37 8.87
C MET A 172 -8.38 2.52 9.71
N VAL A 173 -8.83 3.04 10.85
CA VAL A 173 -9.78 2.34 11.73
C VAL A 173 -11.12 2.16 11.04
N TYR A 174 -11.65 3.19 10.39
CA TYR A 174 -12.94 3.08 9.69
C TYR A 174 -12.85 2.20 8.44
N VAL A 175 -11.78 2.28 7.65
CA VAL A 175 -11.58 1.41 6.49
C VAL A 175 -11.49 -0.06 6.92
N LYS A 176 -10.75 -0.35 8.00
CA LYS A 176 -10.67 -1.70 8.57
C LYS A 176 -12.04 -2.21 9.03
N GLY A 177 -12.78 -1.40 9.79
CA GLY A 177 -14.11 -1.74 10.27
C GLY A 177 -15.11 -1.97 9.12
N MET A 178 -15.12 -1.08 8.13
CA MET A 178 -15.99 -1.17 6.95
C MET A 178 -15.65 -2.38 6.07
N THR A 179 -14.36 -2.69 5.89
CA THR A 179 -13.92 -3.87 5.13
C THR A 179 -14.37 -5.16 5.82
N GLN A 180 -14.26 -5.23 7.14
CA GLN A 180 -14.74 -6.37 7.93
C GLN A 180 -16.27 -6.50 7.84
N LEU A 181 -17.00 -5.39 8.00
CA LEU A 181 -18.46 -5.35 7.88
C LEU A 181 -18.90 -5.82 6.51
N LEU A 182 -18.33 -5.27 5.44
CA LEU A 182 -18.65 -5.65 4.07
C LEU A 182 -18.32 -7.12 3.81
N GLY A 183 -17.13 -7.59 4.21
CA GLY A 183 -16.76 -9.00 4.09
C GLY A 183 -17.73 -9.95 4.80
N ASN A 184 -18.27 -9.53 5.95
CA ASN A 184 -19.29 -10.28 6.67
C ASN A 184 -20.64 -10.26 5.94
N LEU A 185 -21.08 -9.11 5.43
CA LEU A 185 -22.30 -8.99 4.62
C LEU A 185 -22.22 -9.83 3.33
N LEU A 186 -21.05 -9.93 2.70
CA LEU A 186 -20.85 -10.75 1.50
C LEU A 186 -20.90 -12.25 1.82
N ARG A 187 -20.37 -12.69 2.96
CA ARG A 187 -20.39 -14.10 3.40
C ARG A 187 -21.75 -14.53 3.95
N SER A 188 -22.37 -13.66 4.74
CA SER A 188 -23.63 -13.87 5.43
C SER A 188 -24.47 -12.60 5.42
N PRO A 189 -25.26 -12.36 4.35
CA PRO A 189 -26.14 -11.20 4.24
C PRO A 189 -27.09 -11.06 5.44
N SER A 190 -27.14 -9.87 6.04
CA SER A 190 -28.10 -9.56 7.12
C SER A 190 -29.51 -9.38 6.57
N GLU A 191 -30.53 -9.43 7.44
CA GLU A 191 -31.92 -9.22 7.03
C GLU A 191 -32.11 -7.81 6.44
N GLU A 192 -31.52 -6.79 7.07
CA GLU A 192 -31.59 -5.41 6.61
C GLU A 192 -30.94 -5.24 5.25
N PHE A 193 -29.80 -5.89 5.02
CA PHE A 193 -29.10 -5.84 3.74
C PHE A 193 -29.88 -6.52 2.62
N VAL A 194 -30.50 -7.68 2.89
CA VAL A 194 -31.40 -8.33 1.93
C VAL A 194 -32.61 -7.45 1.63
N ARG A 195 -33.22 -6.83 2.65
CA ARG A 195 -34.35 -5.92 2.48
C ARG A 195 -33.98 -4.69 1.63
N PHE A 196 -32.79 -4.13 1.84
CA PHE A 196 -32.24 -3.06 1.01
C PHE A 196 -32.14 -3.51 -0.45
N LEU A 197 -31.45 -4.62 -0.73
CA LEU A 197 -31.29 -5.12 -2.11
C LEU A 197 -32.61 -5.43 -2.81
N VAL A 198 -33.59 -5.97 -2.08
CA VAL A 198 -34.93 -6.26 -2.62
C VAL A 198 -35.69 -4.98 -2.97
N THR A 199 -35.55 -3.92 -2.17
CA THR A 199 -36.11 -2.59 -2.49
C THR A 199 -35.48 -2.04 -3.77
N GLU A 200 -34.15 -2.10 -3.85
CA GLU A 200 -33.39 -1.57 -4.99
C GLU A 200 -33.53 -2.42 -6.26
N LEU A 201 -34.00 -3.67 -6.17
CA LEU A 201 -34.12 -4.57 -7.31
C LEU A 201 -35.01 -4.01 -8.44
N GLY A 202 -36.01 -3.18 -8.08
CA GLY A 202 -36.86 -2.48 -9.05
C GLY A 202 -36.12 -1.44 -9.90
N THR A 203 -34.97 -0.93 -9.45
CA THR A 203 -34.12 0.01 -10.21
C THR A 203 -33.41 -0.66 -11.39
N VAL A 204 -33.17 -1.97 -11.30
CA VAL A 204 -32.53 -2.75 -12.38
C VAL A 204 -33.49 -2.95 -13.54
N ALA A 205 -34.73 -3.33 -13.24
CA ALA A 205 -35.81 -3.38 -14.22
C ALA A 205 -37.17 -3.33 -13.50
N PRO A 206 -38.19 -2.63 -14.07
CA PRO A 206 -39.54 -2.59 -13.50
C PRO A 206 -40.18 -3.97 -13.32
N SER A 207 -39.75 -4.98 -14.09
CA SER A 207 -40.23 -6.36 -13.98
C SER A 207 -39.80 -7.07 -12.70
N TYR A 208 -38.75 -6.59 -12.04
CA TYR A 208 -38.23 -7.17 -10.80
C TYR A 208 -38.70 -6.43 -9.53
N GLU A 209 -39.50 -5.37 -9.69
CA GLU A 209 -40.05 -4.61 -8.58
C GLU A 209 -41.00 -5.49 -7.74
N ILE A 210 -40.74 -5.56 -6.43
CA ILE A 210 -41.64 -6.21 -5.50
C ILE A 210 -42.68 -5.20 -5.03
N LYS A 211 -43.92 -5.37 -5.52
CA LYS A 211 -45.05 -4.54 -5.09
C LYS A 211 -45.44 -4.86 -3.65
N GLY A 212 -45.49 -3.83 -2.80
CA GLY A 212 -45.95 -3.92 -1.42
C GLY A 212 -44.83 -3.94 -0.38
N ARG A 213 -45.18 -4.17 0.89
CA ARG A 213 -44.20 -4.16 2.00
C ARG A 213 -43.30 -5.40 1.95
N ILE A 214 -42.01 -5.20 2.12
CA ILE A 214 -41.05 -6.29 2.28
C ILE A 214 -41.23 -6.92 3.66
N THR A 215 -41.88 -8.08 3.69
CA THR A 215 -42.11 -8.86 4.92
C THR A 215 -40.98 -9.86 5.15
N GLY A 216 -40.84 -10.38 6.38
CA GLY A 216 -39.84 -11.41 6.71
C GLY A 216 -39.89 -12.63 5.77
N LYS A 217 -41.09 -13.06 5.35
CA LYS A 217 -41.25 -14.15 4.37
C LYS A 217 -40.59 -13.85 3.01
N ILE A 218 -40.64 -12.59 2.56
CA ILE A 218 -39.97 -12.15 1.33
C ILE A 218 -38.46 -12.15 1.58
N VAL A 219 -38.00 -11.63 2.71
CA VAL A 219 -36.57 -11.64 3.05
C VAL A 219 -36.01 -13.06 3.11
N ASP A 220 -36.69 -13.99 3.76
CA ASP A 220 -36.28 -15.40 3.86
C ASP A 220 -36.19 -16.08 2.48
N LYS A 221 -37.14 -15.77 1.59
CA LYS A 221 -37.11 -16.24 0.19
C LYS A 221 -35.91 -15.68 -0.58
N PHE A 222 -35.58 -14.40 -0.39
CA PHE A 222 -34.52 -13.72 -1.14
C PHE A 222 -33.13 -13.91 -0.54
N LYS A 223 -32.99 -14.27 0.73
CA LYS A 223 -31.72 -14.53 1.39
C LYS A 223 -30.81 -15.53 0.64
N PRO A 224 -31.28 -16.72 0.21
CA PRO A 224 -30.44 -17.63 -0.59
C PRO A 224 -30.14 -17.09 -1.99
N ILE A 225 -31.06 -16.33 -2.59
CA ILE A 225 -30.89 -15.70 -3.92
C ILE A 225 -29.80 -14.64 -3.87
N VAL A 226 -29.84 -13.76 -2.86
CA VAL A 226 -28.82 -12.72 -2.61
C VAL A 226 -27.46 -13.36 -2.38
N LYS A 227 -27.38 -14.41 -1.54
CA LYS A 227 -26.12 -15.13 -1.30
C LYS A 227 -25.55 -15.71 -2.59
N LYS A 228 -26.38 -16.38 -3.40
CA LYS A 228 -25.97 -16.95 -4.69
C LYS A 228 -25.53 -15.86 -5.68
N SER A 229 -26.23 -14.74 -5.71
CA SER A 229 -25.93 -13.61 -6.60
C SER A 229 -24.61 -12.93 -6.22
N ILE A 230 -24.34 -12.75 -4.92
CA ILE A 230 -23.06 -12.23 -4.42
C ILE A 230 -21.92 -13.18 -4.78
N GLN A 231 -22.07 -14.47 -4.52
CA GLN A 231 -21.04 -15.47 -4.85
C GLN A 231 -20.78 -15.52 -6.37
N GLY A 232 -21.85 -15.54 -7.18
CA GLY A 232 -21.75 -15.49 -8.63
C GLY A 232 -21.03 -14.23 -9.12
N SER A 233 -21.36 -13.06 -8.56
CA SER A 233 -20.70 -11.79 -8.91
C SER A 233 -19.23 -11.78 -8.51
N LEU A 234 -18.88 -12.33 -7.34
CA LEU A 234 -17.48 -12.43 -6.91
C LEU A 234 -16.68 -13.37 -7.81
N VAL A 235 -17.25 -14.52 -8.16
CA VAL A 235 -16.64 -15.45 -9.13
C VAL A 235 -16.51 -14.78 -10.49
N GLU A 236 -17.54 -14.09 -10.98
CA GLU A 236 -17.48 -13.36 -12.25
C GLU A 236 -16.42 -12.25 -12.22
N LEU A 237 -16.26 -11.52 -11.11
CA LEU A 237 -15.21 -10.52 -10.95
C LEU A 237 -13.81 -11.16 -10.91
N MET A 238 -13.65 -12.29 -10.22
CA MET A 238 -12.39 -13.04 -10.19
C MET A 238 -12.08 -13.61 -11.58
N THR A 239 -13.04 -14.24 -12.24
CA THR A 239 -12.92 -14.79 -13.59
C THR A 239 -12.69 -13.69 -14.61
N ARG A 240 -13.34 -12.53 -14.53
CA ARG A 240 -13.04 -11.35 -15.37
C ARG A 240 -11.64 -10.79 -15.12
N SER A 241 -11.16 -10.88 -13.89
CA SER A 241 -9.79 -10.48 -13.55
C SER A 241 -8.75 -11.51 -14.02
N LEU A 242 -9.15 -12.77 -14.26
CA LEU A 242 -8.29 -13.90 -14.63
C LEU A 242 -8.42 -14.35 -16.10
N THR A 243 -9.48 -13.96 -16.81
CA THR A 243 -9.76 -14.35 -18.18
C THR A 243 -9.65 -13.11 -19.06
N PRO A 244 -8.64 -12.98 -19.94
CA PRO A 244 -8.72 -12.03 -21.02
C PRO A 244 -9.92 -12.44 -21.88
N VAL A 245 -10.90 -11.55 -22.02
CA VAL A 245 -12.06 -11.76 -22.89
C VAL A 245 -11.54 -11.97 -24.31
N ILE A 246 -11.48 -13.21 -24.76
CA ILE A 246 -11.33 -13.56 -26.16
C ILE A 246 -12.70 -13.29 -26.79
N ASP A 247 -12.80 -12.19 -27.53
CA ASP A 247 -13.90 -11.96 -28.45
C ASP A 247 -14.00 -13.13 -29.45
N GLN A 248 -15.11 -13.87 -29.39
CA GLN A 248 -15.72 -14.42 -30.59
C GLN A 248 -17.25 -14.24 -30.52
N PRO A 249 -17.89 -13.80 -31.62
CA PRO A 249 -19.33 -13.63 -31.68
C PRO A 249 -20.00 -14.93 -32.16
N VAL A 250 -20.94 -15.49 -31.40
CA VAL A 250 -21.98 -16.38 -31.97
C VAL A 250 -23.30 -16.22 -31.18
N GLU A 251 -24.39 -16.16 -31.94
CA GLU A 251 -25.81 -15.89 -31.65
C GLU A 251 -26.52 -16.85 -30.65
N PRO A 252 -27.75 -16.52 -30.17
CA PRO A 252 -28.54 -17.34 -29.24
C PRO A 252 -29.58 -18.25 -29.95
N PRO A 253 -30.46 -19.03 -29.26
CA PRO A 253 -30.36 -19.79 -28.00
C PRO A 253 -30.84 -21.28 -28.13
N ILE A 254 -31.06 -21.95 -26.99
CA ILE A 254 -31.83 -23.21 -26.71
C ILE A 254 -30.90 -24.44 -26.52
N ASP A 255 -30.97 -25.33 -25.51
CA ASP A 255 -32.02 -25.75 -24.56
C ASP A 255 -31.43 -26.21 -23.20
N ILE A 256 -32.28 -26.29 -22.18
CA ILE A 256 -31.98 -26.74 -20.82
C ILE A 256 -32.04 -28.28 -20.77
N ASP A 257 -30.99 -28.96 -20.30
CA ASP A 257 -31.17 -30.24 -19.60
C ASP A 257 -30.13 -30.43 -18.48
N ASN A 258 -30.61 -31.05 -17.40
CA ASN A 258 -29.95 -31.24 -16.12
C ASN A 258 -28.89 -32.35 -16.21
N GLY A 259 -27.69 -32.06 -15.70
CA GLY A 259 -26.69 -33.08 -15.40
C GLY A 259 -25.80 -32.60 -14.26
N GLU A 260 -25.95 -33.21 -13.10
CA GLU A 260 -25.04 -33.06 -11.96
C GLU A 260 -23.61 -33.39 -12.40
N VAL A 261 -22.68 -32.46 -12.21
CA VAL A 261 -21.24 -32.75 -12.27
C VAL A 261 -20.60 -32.18 -11.01
N ASP A 262 -20.23 -33.11 -10.14
CA ASP A 262 -19.35 -32.95 -9.00
C ASP A 262 -17.96 -32.48 -9.50
N ILE A 263 -17.51 -31.32 -9.04
CA ILE A 263 -16.16 -30.81 -9.33
C ILE A 263 -15.47 -30.55 -7.99
N GLN A 264 -14.77 -31.58 -7.51
CA GLN A 264 -13.56 -31.38 -6.72
C GLN A 264 -12.47 -30.88 -7.67
N ALA A 265 -11.98 -29.66 -7.46
CA ALA A 265 -10.77 -29.17 -8.12
C ALA A 265 -9.90 -28.43 -7.10
N ASP A 266 -8.70 -28.98 -6.92
CA ASP A 266 -7.56 -28.49 -6.16
C ASP A 266 -7.08 -27.13 -6.71
N PRO A 267 -6.59 -26.17 -5.88
CA PRO A 267 -6.18 -24.85 -6.34
C PRO A 267 -4.79 -24.92 -6.99
N GLN A 268 -4.69 -24.61 -8.28
CA GLN A 268 -3.40 -24.27 -8.91
C GLN A 268 -3.26 -22.76 -9.08
N GLU A 269 -2.07 -22.27 -8.74
CA GLU A 269 -1.63 -20.86 -8.70
C GLU A 269 -1.75 -20.13 -10.06
N PRO A 270 -1.99 -18.80 -10.05
CA PRO A 270 -2.09 -18.02 -11.28
C PRO A 270 -0.71 -17.84 -11.92
N LYS A 271 -0.48 -18.48 -13.08
CA LYS A 271 0.67 -18.21 -13.94
C LYS A 271 0.44 -16.90 -14.72
N VAL A 272 1.39 -15.98 -14.59
CA VAL A 272 1.46 -14.75 -15.40
C VAL A 272 1.81 -15.13 -16.85
N VAL A 273 0.96 -14.74 -17.81
CA VAL A 273 1.18 -14.99 -19.25
C VAL A 273 1.24 -13.64 -19.97
N THR A 274 2.40 -13.32 -20.54
CA THR A 274 2.60 -12.12 -21.34
C THR A 274 1.77 -12.17 -22.61
N THR A 275 0.98 -11.14 -22.86
CA THR A 275 0.05 -11.04 -23.99
C THR A 275 0.74 -10.51 -25.26
N ALA A 276 0.19 -10.82 -26.44
CA ALA A 276 0.69 -10.32 -27.72
C ALA A 276 0.65 -8.77 -27.81
N GLU A 277 -0.34 -8.16 -27.17
CA GLU A 277 -0.50 -6.70 -27.12
C GLU A 277 0.61 -6.02 -26.29
N GLU A 278 1.05 -6.64 -25.20
CA GLU A 278 2.17 -6.14 -24.39
C GLU A 278 3.50 -6.22 -25.13
N ILE A 279 3.69 -7.28 -25.93
CA ILE A 279 4.87 -7.42 -26.79
C ILE A 279 4.85 -6.35 -27.90
N GLU A 280 3.70 -6.11 -28.53
CA GLU A 280 3.55 -5.04 -29.53
C GLU A 280 3.84 -3.65 -28.92
N ALA A 281 3.31 -3.40 -27.72
CA ALA A 281 3.56 -2.17 -26.98
C ALA A 281 5.06 -1.98 -26.67
N PHE A 282 5.73 -3.05 -26.22
CA PHE A 282 7.16 -3.02 -25.94
C PHE A 282 7.98 -2.68 -27.18
N GLU A 283 7.71 -3.32 -28.33
CA GLU A 283 8.47 -3.07 -29.56
C GLU A 283 8.25 -1.64 -30.09
N LYS A 284 7.02 -1.11 -30.02
CA LYS A 284 6.74 0.30 -30.39
C LYS A 284 7.49 1.28 -29.48
N ILE A 285 7.46 1.06 -28.17
CA ILE A 285 8.15 1.93 -27.21
C ILE A 285 9.66 1.85 -27.40
N LYS A 286 10.19 0.65 -27.62
CA LYS A 286 11.61 0.43 -27.94
C LYS A 286 12.03 1.20 -29.20
N ALA A 287 11.25 1.10 -30.27
CA ALA A 287 11.50 1.86 -31.51
C ALA A 287 11.51 3.38 -31.26
N ILE A 288 10.58 3.89 -30.45
CA ILE A 288 10.55 5.31 -30.03
C ILE A 288 11.83 5.68 -29.26
N THR A 289 12.22 4.90 -28.25
CA THR A 289 13.40 5.22 -27.42
C THR A 289 14.72 5.17 -28.20
N GLN A 290 14.81 4.35 -29.25
CA GLN A 290 15.97 4.29 -30.15
C GLN A 290 16.19 5.56 -30.96
N THR A 291 15.18 6.45 -31.03
CA THR A 291 15.33 7.76 -31.67
C THR A 291 15.99 8.82 -30.77
N SER A 292 16.23 8.52 -29.48
CA SER A 292 16.92 9.45 -28.59
C SER A 292 18.38 9.62 -29.02
N THR A 293 18.80 10.87 -29.15
CA THR A 293 20.20 11.24 -29.46
C THR A 293 21.05 11.40 -28.20
N SER A 294 20.42 11.46 -27.02
CA SER A 294 21.07 11.79 -25.76
C SER A 294 21.49 10.56 -24.96
N TYR A 295 20.75 9.44 -25.06
CA TYR A 295 20.98 8.24 -24.24
C TYR A 295 20.70 6.95 -25.03
N ASN A 296 21.57 5.93 -24.85
CA ASN A 296 21.46 4.63 -25.51
C ASN A 296 21.45 3.46 -24.49
N TYR A 297 20.41 3.40 -23.67
CA TYR A 297 20.11 2.27 -22.80
C TYR A 297 19.26 1.24 -23.53
N GLN A 298 19.61 -0.04 -23.36
CA GLN A 298 18.74 -1.13 -23.78
C GLN A 298 17.51 -1.20 -22.87
N LEU A 299 16.37 -1.62 -23.45
CA LEU A 299 15.13 -1.81 -22.71
C LEU A 299 14.91 -3.29 -22.34
N GLN A 300 14.29 -3.50 -21.19
CA GLN A 300 13.73 -4.77 -20.76
C GLN A 300 12.30 -4.55 -20.25
N TYR A 301 11.48 -5.59 -20.27
CA TYR A 301 10.15 -5.54 -19.69
C TYR A 301 10.02 -6.49 -18.49
N LYS A 302 9.10 -6.17 -17.59
CA LYS A 302 8.70 -7.02 -16.48
C LYS A 302 7.19 -7.13 -16.45
N ASP A 303 6.71 -8.34 -16.67
CA ASP A 303 5.31 -8.68 -16.55
C ASP A 303 4.95 -8.91 -15.08
N THR A 304 3.82 -8.35 -14.65
CA THR A 304 3.29 -8.50 -13.29
C THR A 304 1.78 -8.70 -13.36
N VAL A 305 1.20 -9.23 -12.28
CA VAL A 305 -0.25 -9.45 -12.18
C VAL A 305 -1.08 -8.17 -12.42
N SER A 306 -0.50 -6.99 -12.18
CA SER A 306 -1.24 -5.73 -12.21
C SER A 306 -0.85 -4.76 -13.32
N TYR A 307 0.34 -4.89 -13.91
CA TYR A 307 0.84 -4.01 -14.97
C TYR A 307 2.00 -4.63 -15.73
N PHE A 308 2.22 -4.12 -16.95
CA PHE A 308 3.39 -4.42 -17.75
C PHE A 308 4.43 -3.30 -17.61
N GLY A 309 5.54 -3.59 -16.93
CA GLY A 309 6.59 -2.61 -16.63
C GLY A 309 7.63 -2.53 -17.75
N ILE A 310 7.98 -1.30 -18.16
CA ILE A 310 9.07 -1.05 -19.11
C ILE A 310 10.22 -0.35 -18.39
N ASN A 311 11.37 -0.98 -18.49
CA ASN A 311 12.54 -0.68 -17.70
C ASN A 311 13.77 -0.51 -18.58
N LEU A 312 14.74 0.26 -18.07
CA LEU A 312 16.10 0.19 -18.57
C LEU A 312 16.73 -1.14 -18.12
N VAL A 313 17.59 -1.71 -18.95
CA VAL A 313 18.38 -2.90 -18.58
C VAL A 313 19.24 -2.58 -17.36
N GLY A 314 19.13 -3.42 -16.34
CA GLY A 314 19.74 -3.19 -15.02
C GLY A 314 18.76 -3.56 -13.90
N LYS A 315 18.55 -2.64 -12.94
CA LYS A 315 17.66 -2.90 -11.79
C LYS A 315 16.19 -2.82 -12.17
N SER A 316 15.36 -3.66 -11.54
CA SER A 316 13.90 -3.65 -11.70
C SER A 316 13.21 -2.36 -11.23
N THR A 317 13.94 -1.49 -10.52
CA THR A 317 13.49 -0.16 -10.08
C THR A 317 13.72 0.94 -11.11
N TRP A 318 14.47 0.67 -12.18
CA TRP A 318 14.76 1.60 -13.29
C TRP A 318 13.65 1.58 -14.35
N TRP A 319 12.40 1.71 -13.90
CA TRP A 319 11.24 1.76 -14.78
C TRP A 319 10.92 3.21 -15.17
N PHE A 320 10.40 3.40 -16.38
CA PHE A 320 9.97 4.72 -16.85
C PHE A 320 8.53 4.72 -17.36
N LEU A 321 7.97 3.55 -17.69
CA LEU A 321 6.55 3.38 -18.01
C LEU A 321 5.99 2.13 -17.33
N ARG A 322 4.75 2.23 -16.86
CA ARG A 322 3.93 1.08 -16.44
C ARG A 322 2.65 1.08 -17.24
N LEU A 323 2.44 0.03 -18.03
CA LEU A 323 1.29 -0.09 -18.91
C LEU A 323 0.18 -0.90 -18.24
N TYR A 324 -1.05 -0.44 -18.43
CA TYR A 324 -2.29 -1.09 -18.03
C TYR A 324 -3.12 -1.27 -19.30
N LEU A 325 -2.81 -2.33 -20.06
CA LEU A 325 -3.42 -2.60 -21.37
C LEU A 325 -4.64 -3.52 -21.25
N SER A 326 -4.77 -4.25 -20.14
CA SER A 326 -5.88 -5.17 -19.85
C SER A 326 -7.14 -4.50 -19.29
N SER A 327 -7.13 -3.20 -19.03
CA SER A 327 -8.29 -2.45 -18.50
C SER A 327 -9.23 -1.95 -19.61
N GLN A 328 -10.54 -1.84 -19.32
CA GLN A 328 -11.52 -1.26 -20.28
C GLN A 328 -11.13 0.14 -20.78
N LYS A 329 -10.43 0.91 -19.92
CA LYS A 329 -9.71 2.13 -20.32
C LYS A 329 -8.22 1.85 -20.25
N LYS A 330 -7.57 1.68 -21.40
CA LYS A 330 -6.12 1.47 -21.46
C LYS A 330 -5.39 2.70 -20.97
N SER A 331 -4.31 2.52 -20.24
CA SER A 331 -3.56 3.64 -19.70
C SER A 331 -2.11 3.28 -19.42
N PHE A 332 -1.28 4.29 -19.22
CA PHE A 332 0.04 4.09 -18.66
C PHE A 332 0.39 5.17 -17.65
N ILE A 333 1.28 4.82 -16.73
CA ILE A 333 1.79 5.71 -15.69
C ILE A 333 3.22 6.12 -16.03
N THR A 334 3.49 7.41 -15.85
CA THR A 334 4.81 8.05 -15.98
C THR A 334 5.28 8.57 -14.63
N ARG A 335 6.58 8.89 -14.51
CA ARG A 335 7.18 9.61 -13.36
C ARG A 335 7.22 11.13 -13.54
N LEU A 336 6.55 11.66 -14.57
CA LEU A 336 6.54 13.08 -14.87
C LEU A 336 5.34 13.77 -14.19
N SER A 337 5.50 15.05 -13.87
CA SER A 337 4.42 15.85 -13.28
C SER A 337 3.26 16.05 -14.25
N VAL A 338 2.04 16.26 -13.74
CA VAL A 338 0.84 16.44 -14.58
C VAL A 338 0.99 17.63 -15.53
N GLY A 339 1.67 18.70 -15.09
CA GLY A 339 1.95 19.87 -15.92
C GLY A 339 2.85 19.55 -17.12
N GLU A 340 3.91 18.77 -16.90
CA GLU A 340 4.83 18.33 -17.95
C GLU A 340 4.19 17.31 -18.89
N VAL A 341 3.35 16.41 -18.38
CA VAL A 341 2.62 15.46 -19.22
C VAL A 341 1.57 16.16 -20.08
N LYS A 342 0.84 17.14 -19.53
CA LYS A 342 -0.17 17.90 -20.31
C LYS A 342 0.45 18.71 -21.45
N SER A 343 1.68 19.23 -21.29
CA SER A 343 2.35 19.95 -22.37
C SER A 343 2.83 19.02 -23.51
N LEU A 344 3.12 17.75 -23.18
CA LEU A 344 3.60 16.74 -24.14
C LEU A 344 2.48 15.84 -24.71
N ALA A 345 1.30 15.82 -24.08
CA ALA A 345 0.16 14.97 -24.45
C ALA A 345 -1.15 15.77 -24.52
N LEU A 346 -1.16 16.86 -25.30
CA LEU A 346 -2.27 17.84 -25.38
C LEU A 346 -3.64 17.24 -25.72
N ASN A 347 -3.68 16.14 -26.46
CA ASN A 347 -4.93 15.50 -26.94
C ASN A 347 -5.36 14.28 -26.10
N PHE A 348 -4.71 14.04 -24.95
CA PHE A 348 -4.98 12.87 -24.12
C PHE A 348 -5.46 13.26 -22.74
N GLU A 349 -6.31 12.42 -22.15
CA GLU A 349 -6.79 12.61 -20.78
C GLU A 349 -5.66 12.25 -19.80
N VAL A 350 -5.24 13.23 -19.01
CA VAL A 350 -4.19 13.10 -18.00
C VAL A 350 -4.79 13.25 -16.60
N GLN A 351 -4.61 12.22 -15.77
CA GLN A 351 -5.05 12.19 -14.38
C GLN A 351 -3.85 12.21 -13.44
N GLU A 352 -3.99 12.91 -12.32
CA GLU A 352 -3.01 12.88 -11.25
C GLU A 352 -3.16 11.58 -10.45
N VAL A 353 -2.06 10.88 -10.20
CA VAL A 353 -2.04 9.70 -9.34
C VAL A 353 -1.34 10.08 -8.04
N SER A 354 -2.06 9.95 -6.93
CA SER A 354 -1.54 10.20 -5.58
C SER A 354 -0.27 9.38 -5.33
N ALA A 355 0.70 10.01 -4.65
CA ALA A 355 2.11 9.64 -4.49
C ALA A 355 2.40 8.30 -3.74
N SER A 356 1.45 7.37 -3.71
CA SER A 356 1.61 5.97 -3.29
C SER A 356 2.62 5.15 -4.12
N LEU A 357 3.13 5.71 -5.23
CA LEU A 357 4.12 5.06 -6.12
C LEU A 357 5.51 5.72 -6.10
N GLY A 358 5.76 6.61 -5.13
CA GLY A 358 7.11 7.04 -4.74
C GLY A 358 7.74 8.20 -5.53
N ASP A 359 7.07 8.71 -6.55
CA ASP A 359 7.40 9.95 -7.28
C ASP A 359 6.10 10.50 -7.89
N ALA A 360 6.02 11.80 -8.21
CA ALA A 360 4.85 12.39 -8.86
C ALA A 360 4.47 11.58 -10.12
N ALA A 361 3.32 10.90 -10.05
CA ALA A 361 2.90 9.97 -11.08
C ALA A 361 1.73 10.55 -11.86
N SER A 362 1.88 10.65 -13.17
CA SER A 362 0.80 11.05 -14.08
C SER A 362 0.32 9.85 -14.86
N LYS A 363 -1.01 9.65 -14.88
CA LYS A 363 -1.67 8.61 -15.65
C LYS A 363 -2.21 9.20 -16.95
N VAL A 364 -1.83 8.61 -18.08
CA VAL A 364 -2.34 8.96 -19.41
C VAL A 364 -3.27 7.86 -19.88
N ILE A 365 -4.49 8.22 -20.27
CA ILE A 365 -5.47 7.28 -20.84
C ILE A 365 -5.27 7.23 -22.36
N ILE A 366 -5.16 6.02 -22.90
CA ILE A 366 -5.01 5.74 -24.33
C ILE A 366 -6.16 4.85 -24.80
N SER A 367 -6.47 4.89 -26.09
CA SER A 367 -7.49 3.99 -26.67
C SER A 367 -6.86 2.72 -27.24
N SER A 368 -5.62 2.81 -27.75
CA SER A 368 -4.88 1.69 -28.33
C SER A 368 -3.38 1.88 -28.21
N VAL A 369 -2.62 0.79 -28.33
CA VAL A 369 -1.15 0.81 -28.42
C VAL A 369 -0.66 1.69 -29.58
N SER A 370 -1.45 1.86 -30.64
CA SER A 370 -1.12 2.77 -31.75
C SER A 370 -1.09 4.25 -31.35
N ASP A 371 -1.66 4.63 -30.20
CA ASP A 371 -1.55 6.00 -29.70
C ASP A 371 -0.14 6.35 -29.21
N PHE A 372 0.75 5.36 -29.00
CA PHE A 372 2.15 5.62 -28.63
C PHE A 372 2.90 6.42 -29.69
N GLU A 373 2.55 6.30 -30.97
CA GLU A 373 3.14 7.10 -32.04
C GLU A 373 2.85 8.60 -31.86
N LYS A 374 1.64 8.93 -31.40
CA LYS A 374 1.22 10.31 -31.09
C LYS A 374 1.83 10.83 -29.78
N LEU A 375 2.34 9.92 -28.95
CA LEU A 375 2.93 10.20 -27.64
C LEU A 375 4.47 10.04 -27.64
N THR A 376 5.09 10.01 -28.83
CA THR A 376 6.53 9.85 -29.02
C THR A 376 7.34 10.80 -28.13
N SER A 377 7.02 12.11 -28.13
CA SER A 377 7.73 13.12 -27.34
C SER A 377 7.63 12.86 -25.83
N LEU A 378 6.46 12.40 -25.35
CA LEU A 378 6.26 12.07 -23.94
C LEU A 378 7.05 10.82 -23.54
N ILE A 379 6.98 9.76 -24.35
CA ILE A 379 7.67 8.49 -24.11
C ILE A 379 9.18 8.70 -24.10
N LEU A 380 9.70 9.44 -25.09
CA LEU A 380 11.10 9.81 -25.16
C LEU A 380 11.53 10.57 -23.90
N ARG A 381 10.75 11.57 -23.48
CA ARG A 381 11.04 12.34 -22.27
C ARG A 381 11.08 11.46 -21.01
N CYS A 382 10.13 10.53 -20.86
CA CYS A 382 10.11 9.60 -19.73
C CYS A 382 11.38 8.72 -19.70
N TYR A 383 11.78 8.21 -20.87
CA TYR A 383 13.00 7.42 -21.01
C TYR A 383 14.26 8.23 -20.67
N GLU A 384 14.41 9.45 -21.20
CA GLU A 384 15.59 10.28 -20.98
C GLU A 384 15.74 10.72 -19.52
N VAL A 385 14.62 11.05 -18.86
CA VAL A 385 14.62 11.41 -17.43
C VAL A 385 15.07 10.23 -16.57
N GLU A 386 14.65 9.01 -16.89
CA GLU A 386 15.09 7.83 -16.15
C GLU A 386 16.53 7.46 -16.49
N ALA A 387 16.95 7.55 -17.76
CA ALA A 387 18.31 7.28 -18.19
C ALA A 387 19.33 8.23 -17.56
N ALA A 388 19.00 9.53 -17.46
CA ALA A 388 19.86 10.55 -16.85
C ALA A 388 20.21 10.24 -15.39
N LYS A 389 19.33 9.58 -14.64
CA LYS A 389 19.57 9.20 -13.23
C LYS A 389 20.66 8.14 -13.08
N HIS A 390 20.90 7.33 -14.11
CA HIS A 390 21.77 6.16 -14.05
C HIS A 390 23.05 6.33 -14.88
N GLN A 391 23.19 7.45 -15.60
CA GLN A 391 24.37 7.77 -16.38
C GLN A 391 25.47 8.41 -15.52
N ALA A 392 26.00 7.62 -14.58
CA ALA A 392 27.28 7.88 -13.93
C ALA A 392 27.95 6.55 -13.56
N PHE A 393 28.46 5.83 -14.56
CA PHE A 393 29.71 5.04 -14.55
C PHE A 393 29.85 4.32 -15.89
N THR A 394 30.35 5.03 -16.90
CA THR A 394 30.98 4.41 -18.07
C THR A 394 32.20 5.26 -18.38
N PRO A 395 33.42 4.81 -18.05
CA PRO A 395 34.62 5.56 -18.39
C PRO A 395 34.93 5.32 -19.87
N ASP A 396 34.26 6.03 -20.76
CA ASP A 396 34.66 6.06 -22.17
C ASP A 396 35.53 7.27 -22.47
N VAL A 397 36.83 6.97 -22.53
CA VAL A 397 37.77 7.41 -23.57
C VAL A 397 37.67 8.89 -23.94
N ILE A 398 38.35 9.72 -23.17
CA ILE A 398 38.99 10.91 -23.71
C ILE A 398 40.10 10.42 -24.66
N ARG A 399 39.82 10.32 -25.97
CA ARG A 399 40.85 10.49 -26.99
C ARG A 399 40.66 11.86 -27.61
N MET A 400 41.48 12.78 -27.13
CA MET A 400 41.72 14.08 -27.73
C MET A 400 42.05 13.90 -29.21
N GLU A 401 41.25 14.53 -30.07
CA GLU A 401 41.81 15.17 -31.25
C GLU A 401 42.72 16.31 -30.79
N LYS A 402 44.03 16.10 -30.90
CA LYS A 402 45.01 17.16 -31.15
C LYS A 402 46.12 16.64 -32.07
N SER A 403 46.00 17.06 -33.33
CA SER A 403 47.05 17.43 -34.28
C SER A 403 48.19 16.46 -34.59
N ALA A 404 48.18 15.95 -35.81
CA ALA A 404 49.26 16.17 -36.79
C ALA A 404 48.65 16.33 -38.19
#